data_AF-A0A7T0C5B8-F1
#
_entry.id   AF-A0A7T0C5B8-F1
#
_cell.length_a   1.000
_cell.length_b   1.000
_cell.length_c   1.000
_cell.angle_alpha   90.00
_cell.angle_beta   90.00
_cell.angle_gamma   90.00
#
_symmetry.space_group_name_H-M   'P 1'
#
loop_
_entity.id
_entity.type
_entity.pdbx_description
1 polymer ?
#
loop_
_entity_poly.entity_id
_entity_poly.type
_entity_poly.pdbx_seq_one_letter_code
_entity_poly.pdbx_strand_id
1 'polypeptide(L)' 'MSPRYYIITGLLVLVGTVAVSYWKQVRGAKEIVKVFFGVLVFVLFLFSLIFGMASLLEHWGIAESGFIL' A
#
# COMPACT_ATOMS: atom_id res chain seq x y z
N MET A 1 12.30 7.70 -9.50
CA MET A 1 12.27 6.63 -8.49
C MET A 1 13.12 5.44 -8.95
N SER A 2 13.91 4.85 -8.05
CA SER A 2 14.75 3.67 -8.38
C SER A 2 13.89 2.41 -8.61
N PRO A 3 14.25 1.51 -9.54
CA PRO A 3 13.58 0.21 -9.72
C PRO A 3 13.41 -0.60 -8.44
N ARG A 4 14.32 -0.40 -7.47
CA ARG A 4 14.30 -1.05 -6.15
C ARG A 4 12.99 -0.83 -5.39
N TYR A 5 12.39 0.35 -5.49
CA TYR A 5 11.14 0.66 -4.78
C TYR A 5 9.97 -0.16 -5.32
N TYR A 6 9.88 -0.33 -6.65
CA TYR A 6 8.83 -1.17 -7.25
C TYR A 6 8.96 -2.64 -6.86
N ILE A 7 10.20 -3.14 -6.76
CA ILE A 7 10.48 -4.51 -6.31
C ILE A 7 10.05 -4.69 -4.86
N ILE A 8 10.40 -3.76 -3.98
CA ILE A 8 10.03 -3.81 -2.55
C ILE A 8 8.51 -3.74 -2.40
N THR A 9 7.83 -2.81 -3.08
CA THR A 9 6.37 -2.68 -3.01
C THR A 9 5.67 -3.93 -3.54
N GLY A 10 6.16 -4.51 -4.64
CA GLY A 10 5.64 -5.77 -5.17
C GLY A 10 5.80 -6.93 -4.20
N LEU A 11 6.96 -7.03 -3.53
CA LEU A 11 7.20 -8.03 -2.49
C LEU A 11 6.25 -7.85 -1.31
N LEU A 12 6.01 -6.60 -0.90
CA LEU A 12 5.12 -6.25 0.21
C LEU A 12 3.66 -6.66 -0.09
N VAL A 13 3.19 -6.41 -1.32
CA VAL A 13 1.87 -6.85 -1.78
C VAL A 13 1.77 -8.38 -1.80
N LEU A 14 2.80 -9.07 -2.27
CA LEU A 14 2.84 -10.55 -2.30
C LEU A 14 2.80 -11.13 -0.88
N VAL A 15 3.64 -10.65 0.02
CA VAL A 15 3.68 -11.10 1.42
C VAL A 15 2.35 -10.80 2.11
N GLY A 16 1.78 -9.61 1.90
CA GLY A 16 0.48 -9.24 2.43
C GLY A 16 -0.64 -10.15 1.92
N THR A 17 -0.63 -10.47 0.63
CA THR A 17 -1.60 -11.39 0.02
C THR A 17 -1.50 -12.78 0.64
N VAL A 18 -0.27 -13.33 0.76
CA VAL A 18 -0.05 -14.64 1.38
C VAL A 18 -0.47 -14.65 2.85
N ALA A 19 -0.11 -13.62 3.61
CA ALA A 19 -0.47 -13.50 5.03
C ALA A 19 -1.99 -13.43 5.23
N VAL A 20 -2.69 -12.62 4.43
CA VAL A 20 -4.16 -12.50 4.50
C VAL A 20 -4.86 -13.77 4.03
N SER A 21 -4.37 -14.40 2.95
CA SER A 21 -4.89 -15.68 2.48
C SER A 21 -4.69 -16.78 3.52
N TYR A 22 -3.52 -16.83 4.18
CA TYR A 22 -3.24 -17.78 5.25
C TYR A 22 -4.15 -17.55 6.47
N TRP A 23 -4.30 -16.29 6.89
CA TRP A 23 -5.19 -15.92 8.00
C TRP A 23 -6.63 -16.35 7.73
N LYS A 24 -7.14 -16.07 6.53
CA LYS A 24 -8.52 -16.42 6.14
C LYS A 24 -8.67 -17.89 5.70
N GLN A 25 -7.60 -18.69 5.80
CA GLN A 25 -7.53 -20.07 5.30
C GLN A 25 -8.04 -20.25 3.87
N VAL A 26 -7.84 -19.23 3.04
CA VAL A 26 -8.32 -19.20 1.65
C VAL A 26 -7.40 -20.06 0.80
N ARG A 27 -7.92 -21.18 0.30
CA ARG A 27 -7.19 -22.10 -0.60
C ARG A 27 -7.65 -22.04 -2.06
N GLY A 28 -8.78 -21.37 -2.34
CA GLY A 28 -9.34 -21.27 -3.69
C GLY A 28 -8.68 -20.16 -4.50
N ALA A 29 -8.23 -20.47 -5.72
CA ALA A 29 -7.55 -19.52 -6.60
C ALA A 29 -8.35 -18.22 -6.83
N LYS A 30 -9.67 -18.31 -7.06
CA LYS A 30 -10.54 -17.13 -7.24
C LYS A 30 -10.58 -16.22 -6.01
N GLU A 31 -10.56 -16.81 -4.82
CA GLU A 31 -10.59 -16.07 -3.56
C GLU A 31 -9.23 -15.46 -3.24
N ILE A 32 -8.13 -16.13 -3.57
CA ILE A 32 -6.78 -15.55 -3.47
C ILE A 32 -6.65 -14.32 -4.38
N VAL A 33 -7.20 -14.36 -5.60
CA VAL A 33 -7.22 -13.19 -6.48
C VAL A 33 -8.02 -12.03 -5.86
N LYS A 34 -9.17 -12.29 -5.22
CA LYS A 34 -9.91 -11.25 -4.48
C LYS A 34 -9.08 -10.67 -3.33
N VAL A 35 -8.36 -11.51 -2.58
CA VAL A 35 -7.46 -11.06 -1.51
C VAL A 35 -6.36 -10.17 -2.09
N PHE A 36 -5.74 -10.56 -3.20
CA PHE A 36 -4.72 -9.77 -3.88
C PHE A 36 -5.23 -8.38 -4.26
N PHE A 37 -6.42 -8.28 -4.88
CA PHE A 37 -7.03 -6.98 -5.19
C PHE A 37 -7.35 -6.18 -3.92
N GLY A 38 -7.81 -6.84 -2.86
CA GLY A 38 -8.04 -6.20 -1.56
C GLY A 38 -6.75 -5.59 -0.97
N VAL A 39 -5.64 -6.32 -1.04
CA VAL A 39 -4.32 -5.84 -0.59
C VAL A 39 -3.84 -4.67 -1.46
N LEU A 40 -4.02 -4.73 -2.79
CA LEU A 40 -3.69 -3.61 -3.68
C LEU A 40 -4.48 -2.34 -3.34
N VAL A 41 -5.79 -2.46 -3.18
CA VAL A 41 -6.65 -1.31 -2.80
C VAL A 41 -6.22 -0.75 -1.46
N PHE A 42 -5.89 -1.60 -0.49
CA PHE A 42 -5.41 -1.17 0.82
C PHE A 42 -4.08 -0.41 0.73
N VAL A 43 -3.12 -0.91 -0.05
CA VAL A 43 -1.83 -0.22 -0.26
C VAL A 43 -2.03 1.14 -0.93
N LEU A 44 -2.88 1.21 -1.96
CA LEU A 44 -3.23 2.48 -2.60
C LEU A 44 -3.88 3.45 -1.62
N PHE A 45 -4.79 2.95 -0.78
CA PHE A 45 -5.42 3.76 0.26
C PHE A 45 -4.41 4.31 1.26
N LEU A 46 -3.45 3.51 1.72
CA LEU A 46 -2.38 3.96 2.61
C LEU A 46 -1.52 5.06 1.97
N PHE A 47 -1.15 4.90 0.70
CA PHE A 47 -0.42 5.95 -0.02
C PHE A 47 -1.24 7.24 -0.08
N SER A 48 -2.51 7.16 -0.50
CA SER A 48 -3.41 8.31 -0.53
C SER A 48 -3.55 9.00 0.83
N LEU A 49 -3.62 8.21 1.92
CA LEU A 49 -3.68 8.73 3.28
C LEU A 49 -2.38 9.49 3.64
N ILE A 50 -1.23 8.92 3.34
CA ILE A 50 0.08 9.53 3.63
C ILE A 50 0.27 10.83 2.83
N PHE A 51 0.03 10.78 1.52
CA PHE A 51 0.13 11.96 0.66
C PHE A 51 -0.90 13.04 1.04
N GLY A 52 -2.14 12.64 1.31
CA GLY A 52 -3.19 13.55 1.75
C GLY A 52 -2.85 14.21 3.09
N MET A 53 -2.34 13.44 4.05
CA MET A 53 -1.93 13.97 5.35
C MET A 53 -0.77 14.95 5.23
N ALA A 54 0.25 14.63 4.42
CA ALA A 54 1.33 15.57 4.18
C ALA A 54 0.87 16.86 3.51
N SER A 55 -0.04 16.77 2.54
CA SER A 55 -0.61 17.96 1.92
C SER A 55 -1.37 18.83 2.95
N LEU A 56 -2.08 18.22 3.91
CA LEU A 56 -2.73 18.96 4.99
C LEU A 56 -1.71 19.62 5.94
N LEU A 57 -0.64 18.91 6.29
CA LEU A 57 0.42 19.45 7.15
C LEU A 57 1.16 20.61 6.47
N GLU A 58 1.41 20.50 5.17
CA GLU A 58 1.96 21.58 4.34
C GLU A 58 1.00 22.77 4.30
N HIS A 59 -0.29 22.52 4.08
CA HIS A 59 -1.33 23.56 4.06
C HIS A 59 -1.40 24.34 5.38
N TRP A 60 -1.17 23.68 6.52
CA TRP A 60 -1.13 24.31 7.84
C TRP A 60 0.24 24.91 8.21
N GLY A 61 1.22 24.86 7.31
CA GLY A 61 2.57 25.38 7.55
C GLY A 61 3.36 24.60 8.60
N ILE A 62 2.94 23.36 8.90
CA ILE A 62 3.61 22.47 9.85
C ILE A 62 4.75 21.71 9.17
N ALA A 63 4.58 21.37 7.89
CA ALA A 63 5.58 20.68 7.08
C ALA A 63 6.07 21.58 5.92
N GLU A 64 7.36 21.46 5.57
CA GLU A 64 7.91 22.12 4.39
C GLU A 64 7.36 21.50 3.09
N SER A 65 7.28 22.33 2.04
CA SER A 65 6.88 21.85 0.73
C SER A 65 7.88 20.82 0.21
N GLY A 66 7.35 19.67 -0.22
CA GLY A 66 8.18 18.54 -0.64
C GLY A 66 8.63 17.61 0.50
N PHE A 67 8.09 17.72 1.72
CA PHE A 67 8.42 16.81 2.83
C PHE A 67 8.28 15.30 2.50
N ILE A 68 7.41 14.94 1.55
CA ILE A 68 7.21 13.55 1.09
C ILE A 68 7.83 13.27 -0.30
N LEU A 69 8.32 14.29 -1.02
CA LEU A 69 8.83 14.17 -2.41
C LEU A 69 10.37 14.16 -2.49
#